data_AF-A0A9W4T938-F1
#
_entry.id   AF-A0A9W4T938-F1
#
_cell.length_a   1.000
_cell.length_b   1.000
_cell.length_c   1.000
_cell.angle_alpha   90.00
_cell.angle_beta   90.00
_cell.angle_gamma   90.00
#
_symmetry.space_group_name_H-M   'P 1'
#
loop_
_entity.id
_entity.type
_entity.pdbx_description
1 polymer ?
#
loop_
_entity_poly.entity_id
_entity_poly.type
_entity_poly.pdbx_seq_one_letter_code
_entity_poly.pdbx_strand_id
1 'polypeptide(L)'
;SYLRIYTNGTGERKKAIQAIQVNNFETASDDLYSFHRKIARENGIQLSGWSIINKYIRKKEDFTTISDRFTISALLRDCTLILTWDLETYASQMEEFAEVLEQKNKVFMIGMTLYWKDDPKPLKQICLINVETASDPRWVTII
;
A
#
# COMPACT_ATOMS: atom_id res chain seq x y z
N SER A 1 -32.79 0.90 22.73
CA SER A 1 -32.98 -0.11 21.67
C SER A 1 -32.44 0.47 20.37
N TYR A 2 -31.71 -0.29 19.54
CA TYR A 2 -31.11 0.20 18.30
C TYR A 2 -31.84 -0.34 17.06
N LEU A 3 -32.00 0.49 16.03
CA LEU A 3 -32.49 0.07 14.71
C LEU A 3 -31.31 -0.16 13.77
N ARG A 4 -31.27 -1.33 13.09
CA ARG A 4 -30.23 -1.63 12.10
C ARG A 4 -30.73 -1.28 10.69
N ILE A 5 -29.98 -0.43 9.99
CA ILE A 5 -30.26 0.00 8.62
C ILE A 5 -29.23 -0.62 7.68
N TYR A 6 -29.71 -1.28 6.62
CA TYR A 6 -28.89 -1.84 5.56
C TYR A 6 -28.88 -0.93 4.35
N THR A 7 -27.75 -0.85 3.67
CA THR A 7 -27.56 0.01 2.50
C THR A 7 -26.80 -0.76 1.42
N ASN A 8 -27.03 -0.42 0.15
CA ASN A 8 -26.46 -1.14 -0.99
C ASN A 8 -25.01 -0.74 -1.31
N GLY A 9 -24.44 0.24 -0.61
CA GLY A 9 -23.08 0.72 -0.87
C GLY A 9 -22.59 1.76 0.13
N THR A 10 -21.29 2.06 0.08
CA THR A 10 -20.63 2.99 1.01
C THR A 10 -21.12 4.44 0.86
N GLY A 11 -21.41 4.87 -0.37
CA GLY A 11 -21.99 6.19 -0.65
C GLY A 11 -23.38 6.38 -0.06
N GLU A 12 -24.28 5.42 -0.28
CA GLU A 12 -25.64 5.44 0.27
C GLU A 12 -25.64 5.32 1.80
N ARG A 13 -24.73 4.53 2.37
CA ARG A 13 -24.49 4.51 3.81
C ARG A 13 -24.15 5.89 4.37
N LYS A 14 -23.24 6.62 3.70
CA LYS A 14 -22.83 7.96 4.12
C LYS A 14 -24.01 8.94 4.10
N LYS A 15 -24.79 8.94 3.02
CA LYS A 15 -26.00 9.77 2.89
C LYS A 15 -27.03 9.44 3.97
N ALA A 16 -27.28 8.16 4.23
CA ALA A 16 -28.22 7.72 5.25
C ALA A 16 -27.81 8.17 6.65
N ILE A 17 -26.54 8.00 7.04
CA ILE A 17 -26.03 8.46 8.34
C ILE A 17 -26.20 9.97 8.49
N GLN A 18 -25.83 10.74 7.45
CA GLN A 18 -25.99 12.20 7.45
C GLN A 18 -27.46 12.60 7.60
N ALA A 19 -28.37 11.96 6.87
CA ALA A 19 -29.81 12.23 6.98
C ALA A 19 -30.34 11.94 8.40
N ILE A 20 -29.90 10.85 9.04
CA ILE A 20 -30.29 10.49 10.40
C ILE A 20 -29.78 11.54 11.42
N GLN A 21 -28.51 11.94 11.30
CA GLN A 21 -27.89 12.95 12.17
C GLN A 21 -28.56 14.32 12.02
N VAL A 22 -28.93 14.73 10.80
CA VAL A 22 -29.68 15.98 10.54
C VAL A 22 -31.05 15.98 11.23
N ASN A 23 -31.64 14.81 11.46
CA ASN A 23 -32.91 14.65 12.16
C ASN A 23 -32.73 14.45 13.68
N ASN A 24 -31.57 14.79 14.25
CA ASN A 24 -31.25 14.71 15.69
C ASN A 24 -31.36 13.31 16.30
N PHE A 25 -31.17 12.26 15.50
CA PHE A 25 -31.05 10.90 16.01
C PHE A 25 -29.59 10.54 16.28
N GLU A 26 -29.37 9.81 17.37
CA GLU A 26 -28.05 9.26 17.70
C GLU A 26 -27.69 8.08 16.79
N THR A 27 -26.44 8.06 16.31
CA THR A 27 -25.90 7.02 15.46
C THR A 27 -24.87 6.17 16.21
N ALA A 28 -24.80 4.89 15.86
CA ALA A 28 -23.80 3.94 16.35
C ALA A 28 -23.23 3.13 15.18
N SER A 29 -21.96 2.71 15.26
CA SER A 29 -21.25 2.05 14.15
C SER A 29 -21.24 2.91 12.87
N ASP A 30 -20.95 4.20 13.03
CA ASP A 30 -21.18 5.28 12.06
C ASP A 30 -19.89 5.81 11.40
N ASP A 31 -18.85 4.97 11.27
CA ASP A 31 -17.58 5.37 10.63
C ASP A 31 -17.83 5.88 9.20
N LEU A 32 -17.75 7.20 8.98
CA LEU A 32 -18.04 7.85 7.71
C LEU A 32 -16.86 7.80 6.71
N TYR A 33 -15.65 7.55 7.21
CA TYR A 33 -14.41 7.78 6.46
C TYR A 33 -13.70 6.48 6.08
N SER A 34 -13.84 5.43 6.89
CA SER A 34 -13.20 4.15 6.60
C SER A 34 -14.18 2.99 6.74
N PHE A 35 -14.76 2.61 5.60
CA PHE A 35 -15.60 1.42 5.52
C PHE A 35 -14.86 0.15 5.94
N HIS A 36 -13.57 0.04 5.65
CA HIS A 36 -12.76 -1.12 6.04
C HIS A 36 -12.68 -1.29 7.56
N ARG A 37 -12.58 -0.20 8.35
CA ARG A 37 -12.62 -0.30 9.82
C ARG A 37 -13.95 -0.80 10.34
N LYS A 38 -15.06 -0.36 9.73
CA LYS A 38 -16.41 -0.84 10.07
C LYS A 38 -16.52 -2.34 9.82
N ILE A 39 -16.12 -2.81 8.64
CA ILE A 39 -16.13 -4.23 8.30
C ILE A 39 -15.23 -5.04 9.23
N ALA A 40 -14.02 -4.55 9.51
CA ALA A 40 -13.08 -5.18 10.41
C ALA A 40 -13.67 -5.38 11.81
N ARG A 41 -14.24 -4.34 12.41
CA ARG A 41 -14.88 -4.41 13.74
C ARG A 41 -16.07 -5.37 13.76
N GLU A 42 -16.95 -5.30 12.76
CA GLU A 42 -18.15 -6.17 12.72
C GLU A 42 -17.83 -7.64 12.53
N ASN A 43 -16.75 -7.96 11.82
CA ASN A 43 -16.34 -9.33 11.52
C ASN A 43 -15.21 -9.83 12.43
N GLY A 44 -14.74 -9.02 13.39
CA GLY A 44 -13.61 -9.35 14.26
C GLY A 44 -12.29 -9.53 13.51
N ILE A 45 -12.12 -8.89 12.35
CA ILE A 45 -10.92 -8.97 11.52
C ILE A 45 -9.93 -7.90 11.99
N GLN A 46 -8.65 -8.26 12.08
CA GLN A 46 -7.58 -7.32 12.39
C GLN A 46 -7.22 -6.50 11.14
N LEU A 47 -7.07 -5.17 11.29
CA LEU A 47 -6.63 -4.30 10.18
C LEU A 47 -5.14 -4.49 9.85
N SER A 48 -4.35 -4.82 10.86
CA SER A 48 -2.97 -5.29 10.73
C SER A 48 -2.78 -6.49 11.64
N GLY A 49 -2.29 -7.59 11.07
CA GLY A 49 -2.11 -8.84 11.80
C GLY A 49 -2.35 -10.06 10.93
N TRP A 50 -2.16 -11.23 11.52
CA TRP A 50 -2.35 -12.50 10.85
C TRP A 50 -3.81 -12.92 10.90
N SER A 51 -4.39 -13.24 9.75
CA SER A 51 -5.74 -13.80 9.64
C SER A 51 -5.67 -15.18 8.99
N ILE A 52 -6.45 -16.13 9.51
CA ILE A 52 -6.53 -17.49 8.98
C ILE A 52 -7.79 -17.59 8.11
N ILE A 53 -7.61 -17.88 6.83
CA ILE A 53 -8.72 -18.20 5.94
C ILE A 53 -9.06 -19.68 6.12
N ASN A 54 -10.24 -19.96 6.65
CA ASN A 54 -10.74 -21.32 6.84
C ASN A 54 -11.85 -21.65 5.83
N LYS A 55 -11.97 -22.93 5.46
CA LYS A 55 -13.06 -23.44 4.59
C LYS A 55 -13.14 -22.72 3.23
N TYR A 56 -11.99 -22.35 2.67
CA TYR A 56 -11.93 -21.73 1.35
C TYR A 56 -12.38 -22.74 0.29
N ILE A 57 -13.50 -22.44 -0.38
CA ILE A 57 -13.98 -23.23 -1.52
C ILE A 57 -13.44 -22.56 -2.78
N ARG A 58 -12.41 -23.16 -3.37
CA ARG A 58 -11.86 -22.70 -4.64
C ARG A 58 -12.82 -23.06 -5.77
N LYS A 59 -13.34 -22.05 -6.49
CA LYS A 59 -13.95 -22.28 -7.81
C LYS A 59 -12.83 -22.67 -8.77
N LYS A 60 -12.97 -23.82 -9.39
CA LYS A 60 -11.90 -24.50 -10.13
C LYS A 60 -11.64 -23.78 -11.45
N GLU A 61 -10.66 -22.88 -11.45
CA GLU A 61 -9.94 -22.45 -12.65
C GLU A 61 -8.43 -22.66 -12.40
N ASP A 62 -7.80 -23.31 -13.37
CA ASP A 62 -6.53 -24.01 -13.30
C ASP A 62 -5.36 -23.16 -12.83
N PHE A 63 -4.91 -23.40 -11.59
CA PHE A 63 -3.53 -23.16 -11.18
C PHE A 63 -3.16 -24.21 -10.14
N THR A 64 -1.96 -24.76 -10.28
CA THR A 64 -1.35 -25.83 -9.49
C THR A 64 -1.68 -25.72 -8.00
N THR A 65 -1.96 -26.86 -7.39
CA THR A 65 -2.27 -27.05 -5.97
C THR A 65 -1.29 -26.26 -5.11
N ILE A 66 -1.72 -25.12 -4.56
CA ILE A 66 -1.05 -24.52 -3.41
C ILE A 66 -1.27 -25.52 -2.29
N SER A 67 -0.27 -26.39 -2.08
CA SER A 67 -0.28 -27.38 -1.02
C SER A 67 -0.58 -26.66 0.30
N ASP A 68 -1.65 -27.07 0.99
CA ASP A 68 -2.11 -26.59 2.31
C ASP A 68 -1.10 -26.81 3.46
N ARG A 69 0.17 -27.01 3.12
CA ARG A 69 1.28 -27.21 4.05
C ARG A 69 2.30 -26.09 3.87
N PHE A 70 1.90 -24.87 4.18
CA PHE A 70 2.89 -23.87 4.55
C PHE A 70 3.43 -24.27 5.92
N THR A 71 4.73 -24.55 6.01
CA THR A 71 5.39 -24.73 7.30
C THR A 71 5.12 -23.49 8.13
N ILE A 72 4.67 -23.64 9.38
CA ILE A 72 4.38 -22.51 10.31
C ILE A 72 5.58 -21.55 10.40
N SER A 73 6.80 -22.05 10.12
CA SER A 73 8.00 -21.23 10.01
C SER A 73 7.93 -20.12 8.95
N ALA A 74 7.21 -20.32 7.84
CA ALA A 74 7.00 -19.32 6.79
C ALA A 74 6.08 -18.17 7.27
N LEU A 75 5.32 -18.37 8.34
CA LEU A 75 4.53 -17.34 9.01
C LEU A 75 5.28 -16.67 10.18
N LEU A 76 6.49 -17.15 10.55
CA LEU A 76 7.27 -16.56 11.65
C LEU A 76 7.83 -15.18 11.28
N ARG A 77 7.97 -14.88 9.98
CA ARG A 77 8.43 -13.58 9.50
C ARG A 77 7.47 -13.05 8.47
N ASP A 78 7.18 -11.77 8.61
CA ASP A 78 6.46 -10.99 7.63
C ASP A 78 7.37 -10.82 6.40
N CYS A 79 7.05 -11.49 5.28
CA CYS A 79 7.77 -11.33 4.02
C CYS A 79 7.38 -10.01 3.32
N THR A 80 7.43 -8.90 4.07
CA THR A 80 7.18 -7.57 3.54
C THR A 80 8.42 -7.08 2.80
N LEU A 81 8.23 -6.78 1.52
CA LEU A 81 9.22 -6.14 0.66
C LEU A 81 9.11 -4.62 0.83
N ILE A 82 10.23 -3.97 1.15
CA ILE A 82 10.34 -2.51 1.28
C ILE A 82 11.10 -1.97 0.08
N LEU A 83 10.54 -0.98 -0.61
CA LEU A 83 11.22 -0.17 -1.61
C LEU A 83 11.43 1.23 -1.02
N THR A 84 12.67 1.67 -0.95
CA THR A 84 13.01 3.08 -0.68
C THR A 84 13.62 3.69 -1.93
N TRP A 85 13.34 4.97 -2.16
CA TRP A 85 13.79 5.66 -3.36
C TRP A 85 14.09 7.12 -3.05
N ASP A 86 14.99 7.70 -3.85
CA ASP A 86 15.39 9.10 -3.80
C ASP A 86 15.68 9.60 -5.22
N LEU A 87 15.60 10.90 -5.45
CA LEU A 87 15.69 11.50 -6.77
C LEU A 87 16.70 12.64 -6.80
N GLU A 88 17.42 12.76 -7.91
CA GLU A 88 18.31 13.90 -8.16
C GLU A 88 17.81 14.72 -9.34
N THR A 89 17.80 16.04 -9.16
CA THR A 89 17.33 17.00 -10.16
C THR A 89 18.39 18.02 -10.52
N TYR A 90 18.30 18.51 -11.75
CA TYR A 90 19.07 19.64 -12.23
C TYR A 90 18.16 20.84 -12.43
N ALA A 91 18.48 21.96 -11.78
CA ALA A 91 17.85 23.26 -11.99
C ALA A 91 18.51 23.96 -13.19
N SER A 92 17.69 24.53 -14.07
CA SER A 92 18.19 25.18 -15.28
C SER A 92 18.81 26.56 -15.01
N GLN A 93 18.44 27.19 -13.89
CA GLN A 93 18.98 28.46 -13.42
C GLN A 93 19.98 28.19 -12.29
N MET A 94 21.15 28.81 -12.39
CA MET A 94 22.22 28.65 -11.41
C MET A 94 21.78 29.31 -10.08
N GLU A 95 21.91 28.58 -8.97
CA GLU A 95 21.55 29.01 -7.59
C GLU A 95 20.05 28.99 -7.22
N GLU A 96 19.17 28.44 -8.06
CA GLU A 96 17.75 28.25 -7.72
C GLU A 96 17.41 26.77 -7.47
N PHE A 97 16.37 26.54 -6.65
CA PHE A 97 15.80 25.21 -6.46
C PHE A 97 15.06 24.78 -7.73
N ALA A 98 15.18 23.50 -8.10
CA ALA A 98 14.45 22.95 -9.23
C ALA A 98 12.93 22.96 -8.97
N GLU A 99 12.20 23.88 -9.61
CA GLU A 99 10.75 23.92 -9.57
C GLU A 99 10.13 22.88 -10.51
N VAL A 100 9.10 22.19 -10.02
CA VAL A 100 8.38 21.12 -10.75
C VAL A 100 7.71 21.61 -12.04
N LEU A 101 7.26 22.88 -12.06
CA LEU A 101 6.53 23.45 -13.19
C LEU A 101 7.44 23.99 -14.30
N GLU A 102 8.73 24.15 -14.02
CA GLU A 102 9.68 24.65 -15.01
C GLU A 102 10.19 23.48 -15.87
N GLN A 103 9.72 23.43 -17.12
CA GLN A 103 10.01 22.34 -18.07
C GLN A 103 11.50 22.10 -18.36
N LYS A 104 12.35 23.08 -18.05
CA LYS A 104 13.80 22.98 -18.24
C LYS A 104 14.48 22.19 -17.11
N ASN A 105 13.84 22.12 -15.94
CA ASN A 105 14.33 21.32 -14.83
C ASN A 105 14.09 19.85 -15.12
N LYS A 106 15.08 19.01 -14.83
CA LYS A 106 15.03 17.58 -15.17
C LYS A 106 15.43 16.75 -13.98
N VAL A 107 14.65 15.71 -13.70
CA VAL A 107 15.13 14.57 -12.91
C VAL A 107 16.10 13.82 -13.82
N PHE A 108 17.33 13.66 -13.37
CA PHE A 108 18.35 12.95 -14.15
C PHE A 108 18.74 11.62 -13.50
N MET A 109 18.41 11.41 -12.22
CA MET A 109 18.67 10.17 -11.50
C MET A 109 17.51 9.81 -10.57
N ILE A 110 17.21 8.51 -10.48
CA ILE A 110 16.37 7.93 -9.42
C ILE A 110 17.13 6.76 -8.81
N GLY A 111 17.51 6.91 -7.55
CA GLY A 111 18.08 5.83 -6.75
C GLY A 111 16.97 5.04 -6.08
N MET A 112 17.06 3.71 -6.12
CA MET A 112 16.10 2.80 -5.49
C MET A 112 16.83 1.68 -4.76
N THR A 113 16.32 1.29 -3.60
CA THR A 113 16.83 0.12 -2.87
C THR A 113 15.68 -0.72 -2.33
N LEU A 114 15.78 -2.03 -2.55
CA LEU A 114 14.81 -3.03 -2.10
C LEU A 114 15.36 -3.82 -0.91
N TYR A 115 14.54 -4.03 0.11
CA TYR A 115 14.87 -4.78 1.32
C TYR A 115 13.75 -5.74 1.69
N TRP A 116 14.09 -6.84 2.37
CA TRP A 116 13.12 -7.46 3.27
C TRP A 116 13.05 -6.60 4.53
N LYS A 117 11.84 -6.36 5.06
CA LYS A 117 11.60 -5.51 6.23
C LYS A 117 12.54 -5.77 7.41
N ASP A 118 12.84 -7.04 7.68
CA ASP A 118 13.66 -7.48 8.81
C ASP A 118 15.10 -7.86 8.41
N ASP A 119 15.55 -7.51 7.19
CA ASP A 119 16.91 -7.79 6.71
C ASP A 119 17.67 -6.47 6.51
N PRO A 120 18.82 -6.26 7.19
CA PRO A 120 19.62 -5.06 7.03
C PRO A 120 20.31 -4.98 5.66
N LYS A 121 20.38 -6.08 4.91
CA LYS A 121 21.05 -6.11 3.60
C LYS A 121 20.05 -5.84 2.48
N PRO A 122 20.35 -4.90 1.55
CA PRO A 122 19.49 -4.70 0.39
C PRO A 122 19.51 -5.94 -0.49
N LEU A 123 18.33 -6.32 -0.98
CA LEU A 123 18.16 -7.33 -2.03
C LEU A 123 18.70 -6.83 -3.36
N LYS A 124 18.37 -5.59 -3.70
CA LYS A 124 18.80 -4.91 -4.92
C LYS A 124 18.92 -3.41 -4.68
N GLN A 125 19.92 -2.84 -5.33
CA GLN A 125 20.12 -1.41 -5.43
C GLN A 125 20.10 -1.07 -6.93
N ILE A 126 19.23 -0.16 -7.33
CA ILE A 126 18.96 0.18 -8.72
C ILE A 126 19.11 1.69 -8.87
N CYS A 127 19.81 2.13 -9.91
CA CYS A 127 19.95 3.53 -10.25
C CYS A 127 19.45 3.72 -11.69
N LEU A 128 18.35 4.45 -11.86
CA LEU A 128 17.87 4.87 -13.18
C LEU A 128 18.50 6.23 -13.48
N ILE A 129 19.17 6.37 -14.62
CA ILE A 129 19.89 7.61 -14.94
C ILE A 129 19.73 7.97 -16.41
N ASN A 130 19.54 9.24 -16.72
CA ASN A 130 19.42 9.71 -18.11
C ASN A 130 20.72 10.33 -18.65
N VAL A 131 21.85 10.02 -18.01
CA VAL A 131 23.18 10.53 -18.34
C VAL A 131 24.16 9.37 -18.24
N GLU A 132 25.05 9.23 -19.22
CA GLU A 132 26.11 8.22 -19.16
C GLU A 132 26.96 8.41 -17.89
N THR A 133 27.06 7.36 -17.08
CA THR A 133 27.81 7.38 -15.82
C THR A 133 28.56 6.07 -15.66
N ALA A 134 29.71 6.12 -15.00
CA ALA A 134 30.49 4.94 -14.69
C ALA A 134 29.67 3.92 -13.90
N SER A 135 29.79 2.63 -14.24
CA SER A 135 29.13 1.56 -13.50
C SER A 135 29.71 1.43 -12.09
N ASP A 136 28.84 1.41 -11.08
CA ASP A 136 29.19 0.98 -9.72
C ASP A 136 28.75 -0.47 -9.55
N PRO A 137 29.64 -1.41 -9.20
CA PRO A 137 29.29 -2.83 -9.07
C PRO A 137 28.27 -3.12 -7.96
N ARG A 138 28.03 -2.18 -7.03
CA ARG A 138 27.00 -2.31 -5.98
C ARG A 138 25.59 -2.03 -6.51
N TRP A 139 25.48 -1.34 -7.64
CA TRP A 139 24.22 -0.87 -8.20
C TRP A 139 23.94 -1.50 -9.56
N VAL A 140 22.67 -1.79 -9.80
CA VAL A 140 22.19 -2.03 -11.16
C VAL A 140 21.89 -0.66 -11.76
N THR A 141 22.81 -0.14 -12.57
CA THR A 141 22.60 1.11 -13.31
C THR A 141 21.84 0.81 -14.60
N ILE A 142 20.75 1.53 -14.83
CA ILE A 142 19.95 1.49 -16.07
C ILE A 142 19.98 2.90 -16.66
N ILE A 143 20.47 2.98 -17.90
CA ILE A 143 20.55 4.23 -18.69
C ILE A 143 19.40 4.26 -19.67
#